data_AF-A0A6L8KCK4-F1
#
_entry.id   AF-A0A6L8KCK4-F1
#
_cell.length_a   1.000
_cell.length_b   1.000
_cell.length_c   1.000
_cell.angle_alpha   90.00
_cell.angle_beta   90.00
_cell.angle_gamma   90.00
#
_symmetry.space_group_name_H-M   'P 1'
#
loop_
_entity.id
_entity.type
_entity.pdbx_description
1 polymer ?
#
loop_
_entity_poly.entity_id
_entity_poly.type
_entity_poly.pdbx_seq_one_letter_code
_entity_poly.pdbx_strand_id
1 'polypeptide(L)'
;MRFKFETMRQGRCFAESEHDDDNIRVEIWYDQNTNPKKVEYLLHITDEPPPKQITEAGALQDATRIAINHFHATKTKDGDEFEMHCSRITARWRGTLYNKLGG
;
A
#
# COMPACT_ATOMS: atom_id res chain seq x y z
N MET A 1 -9.30 0.45 2.69
CA MET A 1 -9.21 1.74 1.98
C MET A 1 -8.62 1.51 0.60
N ARG A 2 -9.16 2.16 -0.45
CA ARG A 2 -8.73 1.96 -1.84
C ARG A 2 -8.13 3.22 -2.45
N PHE A 3 -6.91 3.11 -2.94
CA PHE A 3 -6.14 4.19 -3.57
C PHE A 3 -5.88 3.90 -5.03
N LYS A 4 -6.02 4.90 -5.90
CA LYS A 4 -5.58 4.81 -7.30
C LYS A 4 -4.26 5.55 -7.49
N PHE A 5 -3.37 4.96 -8.28
CA PHE A 5 -2.08 5.53 -8.63
C PHE A 5 -1.66 5.09 -10.03
N GLU A 6 -0.68 5.78 -10.61
CA GLU A 6 -0.11 5.43 -11.91
C GLU A 6 1.39 5.20 -11.75
N THR A 7 1.92 4.20 -12.47
CA THR A 7 3.35 3.94 -12.56
C THR A 7 3.79 3.97 -14.02
N MET A 8 5.06 4.32 -14.27
CA MET A 8 5.60 4.29 -15.63
C MET A 8 5.64 2.89 -16.23
N ARG A 9 5.77 1.84 -15.39
CA ARG A 9 5.93 0.45 -15.84
C ARG A 9 4.59 -0.23 -16.15
N GLN A 10 3.60 -0.07 -15.28
CA GLN A 10 2.34 -0.82 -15.31
C GLN A 10 1.13 0.06 -15.68
N GLY A 11 1.32 1.36 -15.88
CA GLY A 11 0.23 2.29 -16.12
C GLY A 11 -0.66 2.46 -14.89
N ARG A 12 -1.99 2.34 -15.07
CA ARG A 12 -2.98 2.54 -14.01
C ARG A 12 -3.05 1.35 -13.05
N CYS A 13 -2.90 1.64 -11.77
CA CYS A 13 -2.96 0.66 -10.68
C CYS A 13 -3.94 1.12 -9.61
N PHE A 14 -4.35 0.19 -8.75
CA PHE A 14 -4.95 0.53 -7.47
C PHE A 14 -4.38 -0.31 -6.34
N ALA A 15 -4.36 0.26 -5.15
CA ALA A 15 -3.98 -0.41 -3.92
C ALA A 15 -5.18 -0.48 -2.98
N GLU A 16 -5.41 -1.64 -2.37
CA GLU A 16 -6.39 -1.83 -1.32
C GLU A 16 -5.67 -2.15 -0.03
N SER A 17 -5.91 -1.38 1.01
CA SER A 17 -5.31 -1.59 2.33
C SER A 17 -6.36 -1.85 3.37
N GLU A 18 -6.10 -2.80 4.25
CA GLU A 18 -6.98 -3.13 5.37
C GLU A 18 -6.17 -3.60 6.56
N HIS A 19 -6.74 -3.42 7.75
CA HIS A 19 -6.16 -3.99 8.96
C HIS A 19 -6.46 -5.48 8.98
N ASP A 20 -5.44 -6.27 9.29
CA ASP A 20 -5.52 -7.73 9.43
C ASP A 20 -4.79 -8.12 10.72
N ASP A 21 -5.56 -8.37 11.78
CA ASP A 21 -5.10 -8.60 13.17
C ASP A 21 -3.95 -7.65 13.59
N ASP A 22 -2.71 -8.14 13.55
CA ASP A 22 -1.49 -7.46 14.01
C ASP A 22 -0.73 -6.72 12.89
N ASN A 23 -1.26 -6.70 11.68
CA ASN A 23 -0.62 -6.10 10.51
C ASN A 23 -1.60 -5.27 9.67
N ILE A 24 -1.05 -4.58 8.67
CA ILE A 24 -1.83 -3.96 7.60
C ILE A 24 -1.54 -4.72 6.31
N ARG A 25 -2.56 -5.35 5.77
CA ARG A 25 -2.51 -5.96 4.45
C ARG A 25 -2.72 -4.90 3.39
N VAL A 26 -1.87 -4.90 2.35
CA VAL A 26 -2.02 -4.05 1.17
C VAL A 26 -1.92 -4.91 -0.09
N GLU A 27 -2.99 -4.93 -0.87
CA GLU A 27 -3.02 -5.55 -2.18
C GLU A 27 -2.85 -4.51 -3.28
N ILE A 28 -1.89 -4.71 -4.18
CA ILE A 28 -1.71 -3.86 -5.36
C ILE A 28 -2.17 -4.61 -6.59
N TRP A 29 -3.15 -4.02 -7.29
CA TRP A 29 -3.69 -4.52 -8.53
C TRP A 29 -3.22 -3.68 -9.71
N TYR A 30 -2.76 -4.35 -10.78
CA TYR A 30 -2.22 -3.73 -12.00
C TYR A 30 -2.64 -4.49 -13.27
N ASP A 31 -2.31 -3.95 -14.45
CA ASP A 31 -2.65 -4.52 -15.77
C ASP A 31 -4.16 -4.77 -16.00
N GLN A 32 -5.01 -3.98 -15.33
CA GLN A 32 -6.47 -4.17 -15.24
C GLN A 32 -7.22 -4.25 -16.57
N ASN A 33 -6.66 -3.70 -17.65
CA ASN A 33 -7.30 -3.66 -18.96
C ASN A 33 -7.09 -4.94 -19.79
N THR A 34 -6.21 -5.84 -19.36
CA THR A 34 -5.84 -7.04 -20.14
C THR A 34 -6.03 -8.31 -19.33
N ASN A 35 -5.23 -8.49 -18.28
CA ASN A 35 -5.36 -9.57 -17.32
C ASN A 35 -5.00 -8.99 -15.94
N PRO A 36 -5.95 -8.81 -15.02
CA PRO A 36 -5.69 -8.24 -13.72
C PRO A 36 -4.65 -9.07 -12.97
N LYS A 37 -3.56 -8.42 -12.55
CA LYS A 37 -2.51 -9.04 -11.73
C LYS A 37 -2.50 -8.45 -10.33
N LYS A 38 -2.06 -9.23 -9.35
CA LYS A 38 -2.03 -8.86 -7.93
C LYS A 38 -0.64 -9.07 -7.33
N VAL A 39 -0.27 -8.20 -6.39
CA VAL A 39 0.84 -8.38 -5.45
C VAL A 39 0.33 -8.08 -4.06
N GLU A 40 0.72 -8.86 -3.07
CA GLU A 40 0.30 -8.70 -1.68
C GLU A 40 1.45 -8.22 -0.79
N TYR A 41 1.13 -7.37 0.17
CA TYR A 41 2.06 -6.83 1.15
C TYR A 41 1.47 -6.98 2.55
N LEU A 42 2.21 -7.58 3.47
CA LEU A 42 1.89 -7.63 4.89
C LEU A 42 2.82 -6.68 5.64
N LEU A 43 2.27 -5.61 6.21
CA LEU A 43 3.05 -4.58 6.89
C LEU A 43 2.84 -4.64 8.40
N HIS A 44 3.88 -5.05 9.11
CA HIS A 44 3.94 -5.02 10.57
C HIS A 44 4.45 -3.66 11.04
N ILE A 45 3.62 -2.93 11.79
CA ILE A 45 4.00 -1.63 12.36
C ILE A 45 4.42 -1.87 13.82
N THR A 46 5.74 -1.89 14.07
CA THR A 46 6.33 -2.44 15.30
C THR A 46 6.38 -1.49 16.50
N ASP A 47 5.69 -0.33 16.47
CA ASP A 47 5.82 0.71 17.50
C ASP A 47 4.60 0.77 18.46
N GLU A 48 4.81 0.37 19.73
CA GLU A 48 3.96 0.71 20.89
C GLU A 48 4.82 1.22 22.09
N PRO A 49 4.41 2.22 22.92
CA PRO A 49 3.39 3.30 22.74
C PRO A 49 3.93 4.73 23.09
N PRO A 50 3.29 5.90 22.69
CA PRO A 50 2.02 6.38 23.27
C PRO A 50 0.97 6.92 22.27
N PRO A 51 -0.28 7.12 22.74
CA PRO A 51 -1.50 7.22 21.94
C PRO A 51 -1.75 8.66 21.48
N LYS A 52 -1.97 8.88 20.16
CA LYS A 52 -2.88 9.91 19.58
C LYS A 52 -2.58 10.38 18.15
N GLN A 53 -1.46 10.03 17.52
CA GLN A 53 -1.06 10.86 16.36
C GLN A 53 -1.50 10.40 14.98
N ILE A 54 -1.70 9.11 14.74
CA ILE A 54 -2.11 8.62 13.42
C ILE A 54 -3.41 7.87 13.59
N THR A 55 -4.46 8.36 12.91
CA THR A 55 -5.74 7.67 12.82
C THR A 55 -5.55 6.34 12.10
N GLU A 56 -6.45 5.38 12.30
CA GLU A 56 -6.46 4.11 11.53
C GLU A 56 -6.39 4.39 10.02
N ALA A 57 -7.17 5.37 9.55
CA ALA A 57 -7.12 5.85 8.17
C ALA A 57 -5.72 6.35 7.74
N GLY A 58 -5.02 7.06 8.61
CA GLY A 58 -3.64 7.50 8.37
C GLY A 58 -2.65 6.33 8.32
N ALA A 59 -2.83 5.32 9.18
CA ALA A 59 -1.99 4.13 9.18
C ALA A 59 -2.17 3.31 7.90
N LEU A 60 -3.40 3.11 7.45
CA LEU A 60 -3.70 2.49 6.15
C LEU A 60 -3.10 3.28 4.98
N GLN A 61 -3.17 4.60 5.02
CA GLN A 61 -2.59 5.46 3.98
C GLN A 61 -1.06 5.33 3.94
N ASP A 62 -0.39 5.34 5.09
CA ASP A 62 1.07 5.22 5.15
C ASP A 62 1.54 3.82 4.75
N ALA A 63 0.86 2.76 5.22
CA ALA A 63 1.11 1.40 4.76
C ALA A 63 0.97 1.27 3.23
N THR A 64 -0.08 1.87 2.68
CA THR A 64 -0.28 1.90 1.22
C THR A 64 0.86 2.61 0.50
N ARG A 65 1.36 3.73 1.04
CA ARG A 65 2.51 4.45 0.45
C ARG A 65 3.77 3.61 0.43
N ILE A 66 4.03 2.87 1.50
CA ILE A 66 5.20 1.97 1.61
C ILE A 66 5.10 0.88 0.54
N ALA A 67 3.96 0.21 0.45
CA ALA A 67 3.71 -0.82 -0.56
C ALA A 67 3.88 -0.26 -1.99
N ILE A 68 3.33 0.92 -2.28
CA ILE A 68 3.46 1.56 -3.60
C ILE A 68 4.91 1.95 -3.91
N ASN A 69 5.66 2.48 -2.93
CA ASN A 69 7.07 2.79 -3.08
C ASN A 69 7.87 1.54 -3.47
N HIS A 70 7.66 0.44 -2.74
CA HIS A 70 8.33 -0.82 -3.03
C HIS A 70 7.92 -1.35 -4.40
N PHE A 71 6.63 -1.39 -4.72
CA PHE A 71 6.11 -1.82 -6.02
C PHE A 71 6.69 -1.00 -7.19
N HIS A 72 6.90 0.30 -6.99
CA HIS A 72 7.49 1.17 -8.00
C HIS A 72 9.00 0.91 -8.18
N ALA A 73 9.73 0.67 -7.09
CA ALA A 73 11.18 0.46 -7.13
C ALA A 73 11.55 -0.96 -7.60
N THR A 74 10.79 -1.96 -7.17
CA THR A 74 11.08 -3.38 -7.34
C THR A 74 10.36 -3.93 -8.58
N LYS A 75 10.98 -4.92 -9.24
CA LYS A 75 10.31 -5.67 -10.31
C LYS A 75 9.48 -6.79 -9.68
N THR A 76 8.18 -6.62 -9.65
CA THR A 76 7.22 -7.61 -9.12
C THR A 76 6.63 -8.47 -10.23
N LYS A 77 6.08 -9.62 -9.84
CA LYS A 77 5.31 -10.56 -10.67
C LYS A 77 3.93 -10.75 -10.09
N ASP A 78 3.04 -11.33 -10.88
CA ASP A 78 1.71 -11.69 -10.42
C ASP A 78 1.78 -12.79 -9.35
N GLY A 79 1.09 -12.59 -8.24
CA GLY A 79 1.09 -13.48 -7.08
C GLY A 79 2.30 -13.32 -6.14
N ASP A 80 3.15 -12.31 -6.32
CA ASP A 80 4.21 -12.05 -5.35
C ASP A 80 3.61 -11.61 -3.99
N GLU A 81 4.24 -12.06 -2.92
CA GLU A 81 3.90 -11.69 -1.53
C GLU A 81 5.15 -11.12 -0.84
N PHE A 82 4.97 -10.02 -0.10
CA PHE A 82 6.05 -9.36 0.62
C PHE A 82 5.66 -9.09 2.07
N GLU A 83 6.55 -9.42 3.00
CA GLU A 83 6.42 -9.07 4.41
C GLU A 83 7.37 -7.92 4.75
N MET A 84 6.87 -6.90 5.43
CA MET A 84 7.63 -5.70 5.76
C MET A 84 7.42 -5.31 7.22
N HIS A 85 8.52 -5.08 7.93
CA HIS A 85 8.50 -4.48 9.26
C HIS A 85 8.84 -3.00 9.14
N CYS A 86 7.89 -2.14 9.48
CA CYS A 86 7.98 -0.70 9.30
C CYS A 86 7.82 0.02 10.63
N SER A 87 8.67 1.01 10.89
CA SER A 87 8.38 2.04 11.89
C SER A 87 7.51 3.14 11.27
N ARG A 88 6.80 3.94 12.06
CA ARG A 88 5.93 5.03 11.51
C ARG A 88 6.70 6.13 10.74
N ILE A 89 8.04 6.12 10.75
CA ILE A 89 8.89 7.07 10.00
C ILE A 89 9.21 6.48 8.62
N THR A 90 8.19 6.26 7.80
CA THR A 90 8.42 5.74 6.45
C THR A 90 8.54 6.85 5.41
N ALA A 91 9.43 6.65 4.44
CA ALA A 91 9.65 7.56 3.33
C ALA A 91 8.32 7.89 2.62
N ARG A 92 8.01 9.18 2.48
CA ARG A 92 6.77 9.63 1.81
C ARG A 92 6.87 9.35 0.31
N TRP A 93 5.93 8.58 -0.24
CA TRP A 93 5.77 8.44 -1.70
C TRP A 93 5.54 9.82 -2.31
N ARG A 94 6.32 10.17 -3.34
CA ARG A 94 6.27 11.49 -4.00
C ARG A 94 5.13 11.61 -5.01
N GLY A 95 4.44 10.52 -5.33
CA GLY A 95 3.31 10.52 -6.26
C GLY A 95 1.99 10.93 -5.59
N THR A 96 0.98 11.16 -6.41
CA THR A 96 -0.35 11.56 -5.93
C THR A 96 -1.23 10.35 -5.68
N LEU A 97 -1.68 10.19 -4.43
CA LEU A 97 -2.69 9.18 -4.08
C LEU A 97 -4.05 9.80 -4.32
N TYR A 98 -4.84 9.20 -5.21
CA TYR A 98 -6.23 9.59 -5.39
C TYR A 98 -7.12 8.53 -4.75
N ASN A 99 -7.74 8.85 -3.60
CA ASN A 99 -8.84 8.06 -3.08
C ASN A 99 -10.06 8.30 -3.97
N LYS A 100 -10.47 7.29 -4.75
CA LYS A 100 -11.82 7.30 -5.33
C LYS A 100 -12.76 6.52 -4.40
N LEU A 101 -13.45 7.33 -3.58
CA LEU A 101 -14.77 7.15 -2.93
C LEU A 101 -14.83 6.88 -1.42
N GLY A 102 -15.60 7.79 -0.78
CA GLY A 102 -16.13 7.78 0.57
C GLY A 102 -16.08 9.19 1.19
N GLY A 103 -16.88 10.19 0.79
CA GLY A 103 -18.08 10.16 -0.07
C GLY A 103 -18.36 11.47 -0.80
#